data_AF-A0A7V6ILU9-F1
#
_entry.id   AF-A0A7V6ILU9-F1
#
_cell.length_a   1.000
_cell.length_b   1.000
_cell.length_c   1.000
_cell.angle_alpha   90.00
_cell.angle_beta   90.00
_cell.angle_gamma   90.00
#
_symmetry.space_group_name_H-M   'P 1'
#
loop_
_entity.id
_entity.type
_entity.pdbx_description
1 polymer ?
#
loop_
_entity_poly.entity_id
_entity_poly.type
_entity_poly.pdbx_seq_one_letter_code
_entity_poly.pdbx_strand_id
1 'polypeptide(L)'
;MKKKLTIDNLKAEAKAFCITESKIQNKSLFGVTDGKAVGTYIEHKFREQLTSKYKITVGSSASGIDLPSEDILTDIKVTSIKQPQSSCPFKDAKQKIFGLGYNLLVFVYDKTVKQ
;
A
#
# COMPACT_ATOMS: atom_id res chain seq x y z
N MET A 1 10.51 -20.07 12.21
CA MET A 1 9.14 -19.99 11.63
C MET A 1 8.72 -18.53 11.57
N LYS A 2 8.13 -18.06 10.47
CA LYS A 2 7.66 -16.67 10.37
C LYS A 2 6.37 -16.48 11.17
N LYS A 3 6.25 -15.36 11.88
CA LYS A 3 5.06 -15.02 12.68
C LYS A 3 3.87 -14.71 11.76
N LYS A 4 2.64 -15.03 12.17
CA LYS A 4 1.43 -14.60 11.47
C LYS A 4 1.30 -13.06 11.55
N LEU A 5 0.97 -12.42 10.44
CA LEU A 5 0.70 -10.98 10.43
C LEU A 5 -0.62 -10.69 11.16
N THR A 6 -0.66 -9.60 11.93
CA THR A 6 -1.88 -9.08 12.57
C THR A 6 -2.08 -7.62 12.16
N ILE A 7 -3.28 -7.06 12.33
CA ILE A 7 -3.53 -5.64 12.01
C ILE A 7 -2.59 -4.70 12.77
N ASP A 8 -2.31 -4.96 14.05
CA ASP A 8 -1.40 -4.12 14.83
C ASP A 8 0.04 -4.19 14.32
N ASN A 9 0.52 -5.38 13.96
CA ASN A 9 1.83 -5.54 13.34
C ASN A 9 1.86 -4.89 11.95
N LEU A 10 0.79 -4.99 11.16
CA LEU A 10 0.67 -4.34 9.86
C LEU A 10 0.78 -2.81 10.00
N LYS A 11 0.08 -2.20 10.96
CA LYS A 11 0.18 -0.78 11.27
C LYS A 11 1.60 -0.38 11.70
N ALA A 12 2.23 -1.19 12.57
CA ALA A 12 3.59 -0.94 13.04
C ALA A 12 4.62 -1.02 11.89
N GLU A 13 4.51 -2.03 11.02
CA GLU A 13 5.37 -2.20 9.86
C GLU A 13 5.15 -1.09 8.82
N ALA A 14 3.90 -0.68 8.57
CA ALA A 14 3.59 0.43 7.68
C ALA A 14 4.22 1.74 8.19
N LYS A 15 4.12 2.02 9.50
CA LYS A 15 4.76 3.18 10.12
C LYS A 15 6.28 3.12 9.99
N ALA A 16 6.89 1.98 10.29
CA ALA A 16 8.33 1.79 10.18
C ALA A 16 8.82 1.94 8.72
N PHE A 17 8.05 1.40 7.78
CA PHE A 17 8.30 1.54 6.35
C PHE A 17 8.28 3.00 5.92
N CYS A 18 7.25 3.78 6.29
CA CYS A 18 7.17 5.21 5.97
C CYS A 18 8.36 6.01 6.55
N ILE A 19 8.77 5.74 7.80
CA ILE A 19 9.90 6.41 8.43
C ILE A 19 11.22 6.08 7.71
N THR A 20 11.35 4.86 7.19
CA THR A 20 12.53 4.41 6.48
C THR A 20 12.57 5.01 5.06
N GLU A 21 11.48 4.85 4.30
CA GLU A 21 11.39 5.35 2.92
C GLU A 21 11.44 6.87 2.82
N SER A 22 10.93 7.60 3.82
CA SER A 22 11.01 9.08 3.84
C SER A 22 12.45 9.60 3.97
N LYS A 23 13.39 8.78 4.45
CA LYS A 23 14.81 9.12 4.56
C LYS A 23 15.62 8.69 3.34
N ILE A 24 15.09 7.80 2.51
CA ILE A 24 15.80 7.24 1.36
C ILE A 24 15.56 8.15 0.16
N GLN A 25 16.66 8.65 -0.43
CA GLN A 25 16.60 9.20 -1.78
C GLN A 25 16.45 8.05 -2.77
N ASN A 26 15.20 7.71 -3.10
CA ASN A 26 14.89 6.65 -4.05
C ASN A 26 15.29 7.07 -5.47
N LYS A 27 16.57 6.82 -5.81
CA LYS A 27 17.15 7.24 -7.09
C LYS A 27 16.46 6.66 -8.30
N SER A 28 15.92 5.45 -8.16
CA SER A 28 15.10 4.76 -9.17
C SER A 28 13.79 5.48 -9.49
N LEU A 29 13.34 6.40 -8.62
CA LEU A 29 12.16 7.21 -8.84
C LEU A 29 12.50 8.61 -9.38
N PHE A 30 13.77 8.99 -9.55
CA PHE A 30 14.10 10.26 -10.23
C PHE A 30 13.62 10.21 -11.70
N GLY A 31 12.95 11.26 -12.15
CA GLY A 31 12.38 11.35 -13.50
C GLY A 31 11.04 10.63 -13.72
N VAL A 32 10.60 9.75 -12.82
CA VAL A 32 9.30 9.05 -12.95
C VAL A 32 8.12 9.99 -12.70
N THR A 33 7.40 10.43 -13.73
CA THR A 33 6.22 11.29 -13.56
C THR A 33 4.93 10.51 -13.34
N ASP A 34 4.92 9.22 -13.69
CA ASP A 34 3.76 8.35 -13.53
C ASP A 34 3.54 7.94 -12.07
N GLY A 35 2.44 8.40 -11.48
CA GLY A 35 2.05 8.03 -10.12
C GLY A 35 1.78 6.52 -9.95
N LYS A 36 1.43 5.82 -11.03
CA LYS A 36 1.28 4.36 -11.02
C LYS A 36 2.61 3.66 -10.77
N ALA A 37 3.67 4.08 -11.44
CA ALA A 37 5.00 3.50 -11.26
C ALA A 37 5.53 3.72 -9.84
N VAL A 38 5.29 4.89 -9.24
CA VAL A 38 5.61 5.15 -7.83
C VAL A 38 4.78 4.23 -6.91
N GLY A 39 3.48 4.09 -7.19
CA GLY A 39 2.60 3.22 -6.44
C GLY A 39 3.04 1.76 -6.46
N THR A 40 3.30 1.22 -7.65
CA THR A 40 3.82 -0.14 -7.84
C THR A 40 5.14 -0.34 -7.08
N TYR A 41 6.07 0.61 -7.14
CA TYR A 41 7.34 0.50 -6.41
C TYR A 41 7.13 0.36 -4.90
N ILE A 42 6.32 1.24 -4.30
CA ILE A 42 6.04 1.23 -2.86
C ILE A 42 5.29 -0.05 -2.45
N GLU A 43 4.29 -0.45 -3.22
CA GLU A 43 3.49 -1.66 -2.95
C GLU A 43 4.38 -2.92 -2.97
N HIS A 44 5.20 -3.09 -4.00
CA HIS A 44 6.13 -4.21 -4.11
C HIS A 44 7.13 -4.23 -2.95
N LYS A 45 7.76 -3.08 -2.64
CA LYS A 45 8.78 -2.99 -1.59
C LYS A 45 8.19 -3.28 -0.21
N PHE A 46 6.99 -2.77 0.07
CA PHE A 46 6.31 -3.04 1.33
C PHE A 46 5.87 -4.50 1.43
N ARG A 47 5.36 -5.10 0.35
CA ARG A 47 5.04 -6.53 0.26
C ARG A 47 6.26 -7.40 0.51
N GLU A 48 7.43 -7.05 -0.01
CA GLU A 48 8.70 -7.73 0.25
C GLU A 48 9.08 -7.65 1.74
N GLN A 49 8.99 -6.47 2.36
CA GLN A 49 9.23 -6.30 3.79
C GLN A 49 8.31 -7.22 4.61
N LEU A 50 7.01 -7.24 4.32
CA LEU A 50 6.06 -8.09 5.03
C LEU A 50 6.35 -9.58 4.80
N THR A 51 6.61 -9.99 3.55
CA THR A 51 6.89 -11.38 3.20
C THR A 51 8.20 -11.87 3.84
N SER A 52 9.19 -11.00 4.04
CA SER A 52 10.45 -11.35 4.69
C SER A 52 10.27 -11.68 6.18
N LYS A 53 9.39 -10.96 6.89
CA LYS A 53 9.22 -11.05 8.35
C LYS A 53 8.04 -11.93 8.78
N TYR A 54 6.96 -11.95 8.01
CA TYR A 54 5.69 -12.57 8.38
C TYR A 54 5.26 -13.65 7.40
N LYS A 55 4.44 -14.58 7.88
CA LYS A 55 3.68 -15.49 7.04
C LYS A 55 2.42 -14.73 6.59
N ILE A 56 2.35 -14.39 5.31
CA ILE A 56 1.24 -13.65 4.71
C ILE A 56 0.68 -14.43 3.52
N THR A 57 -0.63 -14.33 3.31
CA THR A 57 -1.24 -14.64 2.01
C THR A 57 -1.26 -13.36 1.22
N VAL A 58 -0.76 -13.39 -0.02
CA VAL A 58 -0.83 -12.22 -0.88
C VAL A 58 -1.82 -12.44 -2.00
N GLY A 59 -2.67 -11.44 -2.22
CA GLY A 59 -3.63 -11.43 -3.29
C GLY A 59 -2.96 -11.33 -4.66
N SER A 60 -3.73 -11.75 -5.66
CA SER A 60 -3.44 -11.45 -7.05
C SER A 60 -4.24 -10.23 -7.50
N SER A 61 -3.80 -9.57 -8.56
CA SER A 61 -4.57 -8.47 -9.19
C SER A 61 -6.00 -8.90 -9.59
N ALA A 62 -6.24 -10.20 -9.79
CA ALA A 62 -7.56 -10.76 -10.06
C ALA A 62 -8.47 -10.87 -8.82
N SER A 63 -7.89 -11.02 -7.62
CA SER A 63 -8.63 -11.06 -6.35
C SER A 63 -9.04 -9.68 -5.83
N GLY A 64 -8.35 -8.62 -6.27
CA GLY A 64 -8.71 -7.22 -5.99
C GLY A 64 -8.43 -6.71 -4.58
N ILE A 65 -7.76 -7.50 -3.73
CA ILE A 65 -7.31 -7.12 -2.37
C ILE A 65 -5.87 -7.60 -2.17
N ASP A 66 -4.96 -6.71 -1.77
CA ASP A 66 -3.54 -7.05 -1.62
C ASP A 66 -3.26 -8.08 -0.51
N LEU A 67 -3.91 -7.94 0.65
CA LEU A 67 -3.76 -8.83 1.81
C LEU A 67 -5.11 -9.51 2.13
N PRO A 68 -5.49 -10.58 1.39
CA PRO A 68 -6.81 -11.19 1.46
C PRO A 68 -7.02 -12.14 2.65
N SER A 69 -6.01 -12.32 3.52
CA SER A 69 -6.17 -13.17 4.72
C SER A 69 -7.34 -12.67 5.58
N GLU A 70 -8.23 -13.56 6.00
CA GLU A 70 -9.45 -13.22 6.75
C GLU A 70 -9.19 -12.36 7.99
N ASP A 71 -8.05 -12.55 8.66
CA ASP A 71 -7.69 -11.79 9.87
C ASP A 71 -7.30 -10.33 9.61
N ILE A 72 -7.05 -9.96 8.34
CA ILE A 72 -6.52 -8.63 7.96
C ILE A 72 -7.38 -7.98 6.89
N LEU A 73 -7.71 -8.72 5.84
CA LEU A 73 -8.56 -8.30 4.71
C LEU A 73 -8.32 -6.84 4.34
N THR A 74 -7.09 -6.53 3.91
CA THR A 74 -6.63 -5.15 3.68
C THR A 74 -6.14 -4.96 2.26
N ASP A 75 -6.64 -3.93 1.60
CA ASP A 75 -6.20 -3.46 0.30
C ASP A 75 -5.24 -2.28 0.48
N ILE A 76 -4.15 -2.27 -0.28
CA ILE A 76 -3.10 -1.25 -0.19
C ILE A 76 -3.31 -0.26 -1.33
N LYS A 77 -3.22 1.02 -1.02
CA LYS A 77 -3.31 2.09 -2.01
C LYS A 77 -2.16 3.06 -1.78
N VAL A 78 -1.57 3.52 -2.88
CA VAL A 78 -0.50 4.50 -2.85
C VAL A 78 -0.94 5.70 -3.67
N THR A 79 -0.82 6.90 -3.10
CA THR A 79 -1.31 8.12 -3.72
C THR A 79 -0.37 9.30 -3.47
N SER A 80 -0.29 10.21 -4.43
CA SER A 80 0.46 11.46 -4.29
C SER A 80 -0.37 12.49 -3.52
N ILE A 81 0.27 13.23 -2.62
CA ILE A 81 -0.38 14.37 -1.95
C ILE A 81 -0.70 15.51 -2.92
N LYS A 82 0.08 15.66 -4.00
CA LYS A 82 -0.08 16.74 -4.99
C LYS A 82 -1.10 16.41 -6.07
N GLN A 83 -1.19 15.13 -6.43
CA GLN A 83 -2.11 14.64 -7.45
C GLN A 83 -2.68 13.30 -6.96
N PRO A 84 -3.76 13.34 -6.16
CA PRO A 84 -4.38 12.13 -5.66
C PRO A 84 -4.79 11.21 -6.82
N GLN A 85 -4.52 9.92 -6.68
CA GLN A 85 -4.89 8.92 -7.68
C GLN A 85 -6.42 8.89 -7.81
N SER A 86 -6.95 8.94 -9.04
CA SER A 86 -8.39 9.11 -9.31
C SER A 86 -9.19 7.81 -9.31
N SER A 87 -8.65 6.69 -8.81
CA SER A 87 -9.38 5.42 -8.76
C SER A 87 -10.36 5.38 -7.58
N CYS A 88 -11.64 5.18 -7.90
CA CYS A 88 -12.69 4.98 -6.93
C CYS A 88 -12.66 3.50 -6.47
N PRO A 89 -12.48 3.20 -5.17
CA PRO A 89 -12.49 1.82 -4.67
C PRO A 89 -13.91 1.22 -4.65
N PHE A 90 -14.94 2.05 -4.77
CA PHE A 90 -16.34 1.63 -4.78
C PHE A 90 -16.71 1.09 -6.17
N LYS A 91 -17.05 -0.19 -6.22
CA LYS A 91 -17.61 -0.85 -7.41
C LYS A 91 -19.08 -0.52 -7.62
N ASP A 92 -19.80 -0.18 -6.55
CA ASP A 92 -21.21 0.22 -6.61
C ASP A 92 -21.59 1.30 -5.58
N ALA A 93 -22.81 1.84 -5.70
CA ALA A 93 -23.35 2.85 -4.80
C ALA A 93 -23.62 2.33 -3.38
N LYS A 94 -23.82 1.02 -3.21
CA LYS A 94 -24.08 0.40 -1.90
C LYS A 94 -22.81 0.43 -1.05
N GLN A 95 -21.64 0.18 -1.63
CA GLN A 95 -20.38 0.29 -0.90
C GLN A 95 -20.09 1.72 -0.41
N LYS A 96 -20.65 2.76 -1.07
CA LYS A 96 -20.57 4.14 -0.57
C LYS A 96 -21.41 4.36 0.70
N ILE A 97 -22.47 3.57 0.88
CA ILE A 97 -23.41 3.69 2.00
C ILE A 97 -23.02 2.74 3.14
N PHE A 98 -22.62 1.51 2.81
CA PHE A 98 -22.36 0.44 3.77
C PHE A 98 -20.87 0.17 4.02
N GLY A 99 -19.98 0.83 3.28
CA GLY A 99 -18.54 0.59 3.34
C GLY A 99 -18.07 -0.51 2.40
N LEU A 100 -16.74 -0.66 2.29
CA LEU A 100 -16.10 -1.55 1.32
C LEU A 100 -16.11 -3.04 1.71
N GLY A 101 -16.33 -3.34 2.99
CA GLY A 101 -16.25 -4.72 3.53
C GLY A 101 -14.82 -5.22 3.74
N TYR A 102 -13.81 -4.38 3.53
CA TYR A 102 -12.39 -4.64 3.76
C TYR A 102 -11.70 -3.36 4.24
N ASN A 103 -10.49 -3.51 4.79
CA ASN A 103 -9.68 -2.39 5.28
C ASN A 103 -8.88 -1.74 4.14
N LEU A 104 -8.66 -0.43 4.21
CA LEU A 104 -7.76 0.28 3.31
C LEU A 104 -6.52 0.75 4.06
N LEU A 105 -5.34 0.41 3.56
CA LEU A 105 -4.07 0.98 4.00
C LEU A 105 -3.55 1.93 2.92
N VAL A 106 -3.62 3.23 3.19
CA VAL A 106 -3.25 4.27 2.22
C VAL A 106 -1.87 4.84 2.56
N PHE A 107 -0.92 4.67 1.64
CA PHE A 107 0.36 5.35 1.66
C PHE A 107 0.25 6.66 0.86
N VAL A 108 0.58 7.76 1.51
CA VAL A 108 0.64 9.08 0.87
C VAL A 108 2.09 9.48 0.72
N TYR A 109 2.49 9.84 -0.49
CA TYR A 109 3.84 10.33 -0.77
C TYR A 109 3.83 11.78 -1.24
N ASP A 110 4.87 12.53 -0.87
CA ASP A 110 5.22 13.79 -1.51
C ASP A 110 6.49 13.59 -2.31
N LYS A 111 6.38 13.75 -3.63
CA LYS A 111 7.54 13.79 -4.50
C LYS A 111 7.97 15.24 -4.68
N THR A 112 9.08 15.60 -4.06
CA THR A 112 9.76 16.88 -4.32
C THR A 112 10.64 16.73 -5.54
N VAL A 113 10.29 17.40 -6.64
CA VAL A 113 11.20 17.60 -7.77
C VAL A 113 12.20 18.65 -7.28
N LYS A 114 13.39 18.24 -6.84
CA LYS A 114 14.50 19.20 -6.72
C LYS A 114 14.92 19.55 -8.14
N GLN A 115 14.71 20.82 -8.52
CA GLN A 115 15.36 21.42 -9.69
C GLN A 115 16.86 21.51 -9.42
#